data_AF-A0A7V3CW05-F1
#
_entry.id   AF-A0A7V3CW05-F1
#
_cell.length_a   1.000
_cell.length_b   1.000
_cell.length_c   1.000
_cell.angle_alpha   90.00
_cell.angle_beta   90.00
_cell.angle_gamma   90.00
#
_symmetry.space_group_name_H-M   'P 1'
#
loop_
_entity.id
_entity.type
_entity.pdbx_description
1 polymer ?
#
loop_
_entity_poly.entity_id
_entity_poly.type
_entity_poly.pdbx_seq_one_letter_code
_entity_poly.pdbx_strand_id
1 'polypeptide(L)'
;MSNNNLIEKLTLQSESFQEGFEILCRAFSFNELVKNFLHLIRGNFLISEVSAFHKANIHSEWKTIHSNNKNNEEVFSYFNGLTSMNVEYLQQDKYSVKMFLPLSDKSFLAILVGNKLDKTNFTDFDKVTLQILIQVFDSAHRYFLNQQKEKALIFELNEKVAQLNNLIDTVIDISRYDKRNTIFETSLERIASLTCASAVLLQVKSKDEAIIQYSFPKNVHYDEMIKSNSVVKAEFDYNGQTYLFILAEKESRDGSENFNELDKLLLEAIIKQIKTTIENDYLNNQAKEKEKMEQELIVAATIQQKILPVTLPEISGYQIAGTNIPSKEVGGDYFNCFNLGNEKFALTIADVAGKGI
;
A
#
# COMPACT_ATOMS: atom_id res chain seq x y z
N MET A 1 23.10 48.78 35.16
CA MET A 1 23.81 47.72 35.92
C MET A 1 22.94 46.51 36.27
N SER A 2 21.60 46.60 36.33
CA SER A 2 20.72 45.43 36.63
C SER A 2 20.64 44.38 35.49
N ASN A 3 20.57 44.80 34.21
CA ASN A 3 20.43 43.88 33.08
C ASN A 3 21.65 42.96 32.83
N ASN A 4 22.88 43.43 33.07
CA ASN A 4 24.09 42.61 32.83
C ASN A 4 24.15 41.40 33.78
N ASN A 5 23.70 41.57 35.03
CA ASN A 5 23.68 40.49 36.02
C ASN A 5 22.61 39.42 35.68
N LEU A 6 21.49 39.84 35.09
CA LEU A 6 20.44 38.91 34.64
C LEU A 6 20.90 38.09 33.42
N ILE A 7 21.59 38.72 32.47
CA ILE A 7 22.16 38.04 31.29
C ILE A 7 23.25 37.05 31.72
N GLU A 8 24.17 37.44 32.60
CA GLU A 8 25.22 36.55 33.11
C GLU A 8 24.63 35.31 33.83
N LYS A 9 23.62 35.51 34.69
CA LYS A 9 22.93 34.40 35.36
C LYS A 9 22.19 33.47 34.39
N LEU A 10 21.51 34.01 33.39
CA LEU A 10 20.85 33.20 32.36
C LEU A 10 21.84 32.44 31.49
N THR A 11 22.98 33.05 31.17
CA THR A 11 24.05 32.40 30.40
C THR A 11 24.62 31.21 31.17
N LEU A 12 24.81 31.35 32.48
CA LEU A 12 25.24 30.25 33.36
C LEU A 12 24.20 29.11 33.46
N GLN A 13 22.91 29.40 33.27
CA GLN A 13 21.85 28.39 33.29
C GLN A 13 21.54 27.77 31.91
N SER A 14 22.11 28.31 30.83
CA SER A 14 21.84 27.85 29.46
C SER A 14 22.15 26.36 29.27
N GLU A 15 23.30 25.89 29.80
CA GLU A 15 23.67 24.47 29.73
C GLU A 15 22.67 23.59 30.49
N SER A 16 22.20 24.04 31.67
CA SER A 16 21.21 23.32 32.46
C SER A 16 19.85 23.23 31.76
N PHE A 17 19.43 24.27 31.03
CA PHE A 17 18.21 24.20 30.20
C PHE A 17 18.37 23.25 29.02
N GLN A 18 19.55 23.19 28.41
CA GLN A 18 19.86 22.26 27.32
C GLN A 18 19.85 20.81 27.81
N GLU A 19 20.51 20.52 28.93
CA GLU A 19 20.44 19.20 29.58
C GLU A 19 19.01 18.84 29.96
N GLY A 20 18.25 19.80 30.49
CA GLY A 20 16.83 19.64 30.80
C GLY A 20 16.01 19.26 29.56
N PHE A 21 16.25 19.91 28.42
CA PHE A 21 15.61 19.56 27.16
C PHE A 21 15.94 18.12 26.73
N GLU A 22 17.21 17.71 26.80
CA GLU A 22 17.62 16.34 26.44
C GLU A 22 16.94 15.28 27.32
N ILE A 23 16.81 15.54 28.63
CA ILE A 23 16.09 14.65 29.56
C ILE A 23 14.61 14.52 29.17
N LEU A 24 13.97 15.63 28.79
CA LEU A 24 12.57 15.63 28.37
C LEU A 24 12.39 14.85 27.05
N CYS A 25 13.27 15.06 26.08
CA CYS A 25 13.21 14.38 24.79
C CYS A 25 13.37 12.85 24.86
N ARG A 26 13.89 12.31 25.96
CA ARG A 26 14.03 10.85 26.17
C ARG A 26 12.74 10.18 26.67
N ALA A 27 11.69 10.94 26.99
CA ALA A 27 10.45 10.37 27.51
C ALA A 27 9.72 9.50 26.48
N PHE A 28 9.22 8.34 26.91
CA PHE A 28 8.46 7.41 26.07
C PHE A 28 6.95 7.66 26.11
N SER A 29 6.48 8.45 27.08
CA SER A 29 5.07 8.82 27.22
C SER A 29 4.90 10.27 27.64
N PHE A 30 3.73 10.84 27.35
CA PHE A 30 3.39 12.20 27.80
C PHE A 30 3.43 12.33 29.33
N ASN A 31 2.98 11.30 30.05
CA ASN A 31 3.03 11.28 31.52
C ASN A 31 4.48 11.28 32.04
N GLU A 32 5.39 10.57 31.38
CA GLU A 32 6.81 10.58 31.71
C GLU A 32 7.45 11.93 31.38
N LEU A 33 7.13 12.52 30.23
CA LEU A 33 7.58 13.86 29.83
C LEU A 33 7.20 14.90 30.90
N VAL A 34 5.94 14.89 31.35
CA VAL A 34 5.46 15.78 32.41
C VAL A 34 6.17 15.49 33.74
N LYS A 35 6.34 14.22 34.14
CA LYS A 35 7.07 13.88 35.38
C LYS A 35 8.52 14.35 35.36
N ASN A 36 9.23 14.17 34.24
CA ASN A 36 10.60 14.65 34.07
C ASN A 36 10.65 16.17 34.17
N PHE A 37 9.67 16.87 33.60
CA PHE A 37 9.56 18.32 33.72
C PHE A 37 9.35 18.79 35.17
N LEU A 38 8.47 18.10 35.90
CA LEU A 38 8.25 18.38 37.32
C LEU A 38 9.52 18.16 38.15
N HIS A 39 10.34 17.16 37.79
CA HIS A 39 11.64 16.94 38.42
C HIS A 39 12.62 18.08 38.15
N LEU A 40 12.66 18.61 36.92
CA LEU A 40 13.48 19.78 36.57
C LEU A 40 13.06 21.02 37.37
N ILE A 41 11.75 21.27 37.51
CA ILE A 41 11.25 22.38 38.34
C ILE A 41 11.65 22.19 39.80
N ARG A 42 11.48 20.98 40.35
CA ARG A 42 11.88 20.68 41.74
C ARG A 42 13.38 20.88 41.97
N GLY A 43 14.22 20.47 41.03
CA GLY A 43 15.67 20.61 41.12
C GLY A 43 16.14 22.07 41.05
N ASN A 44 15.51 22.90 40.21
CA ASN A 44 15.90 24.30 40.03
C ASN A 44 15.49 25.21 41.19
N PHE A 45 14.35 24.94 41.84
CA PHE A 45 13.77 25.88 42.82
C PHE A 45 13.69 25.34 44.25
N LEU A 46 14.02 24.06 44.49
CA LEU A 46 13.96 23.41 45.81
C LEU A 46 12.63 23.71 46.54
N ILE A 47 11.54 23.18 46.00
CA ILE A 47 10.15 23.49 46.39
C ILE A 47 9.51 22.37 47.23
N SER A 48 8.50 22.72 48.03
CA SER A 48 7.78 21.80 48.91
C SER A 48 6.94 20.77 48.16
N GLU A 49 6.25 21.19 47.11
CA GLU A 49 5.40 20.34 46.29
C GLU A 49 5.28 20.88 44.86
N VAL A 50 4.93 19.99 43.93
CA VAL A 50 4.57 20.37 42.57
C VAL A 50 3.52 19.41 42.06
N SER A 51 2.49 19.93 41.41
CA SER A 51 1.36 19.16 40.89
C SER A 51 1.11 19.53 39.43
N ALA A 52 0.81 18.55 38.59
CA ALA A 52 0.48 18.73 37.17
C ALA A 52 -0.87 18.11 36.80
N PHE A 53 -1.61 18.86 36.01
CA PHE A 53 -2.94 18.54 35.52
C PHE A 53 -2.98 18.73 34.01
N HIS A 54 -3.71 17.86 33.32
CA HIS A 54 -3.83 17.87 31.87
C HIS A 54 -5.28 17.81 31.42
N LYS A 55 -5.57 18.54 30.35
CA LYS A 55 -6.90 18.62 29.73
C LYS A 55 -6.74 18.36 28.23
N ALA A 56 -7.36 17.30 27.72
CA ALA A 56 -7.17 16.87 26.33
C ALA A 56 -7.68 17.90 25.29
N ASN A 57 -8.74 18.65 25.64
CA ASN A 57 -9.25 19.77 24.86
C ASN A 57 -10.07 20.70 25.77
N ILE A 58 -10.59 21.80 25.24
CA ILE A 58 -11.30 22.80 26.04
C ILE A 58 -12.60 22.29 26.70
N HIS A 59 -13.21 21.24 26.13
CA HIS A 59 -14.45 20.63 26.63
C HIS A 59 -14.21 19.43 27.56
N SER A 60 -12.99 18.90 27.61
CA SER A 60 -12.63 17.75 28.45
C SER A 60 -12.49 18.15 29.91
N GLU A 61 -12.65 17.22 30.84
CA GLU A 61 -12.35 17.46 32.25
C GLU A 61 -10.84 17.44 32.51
N TRP A 62 -10.41 18.12 33.58
CA TRP A 62 -9.02 18.08 34.04
C TRP A 62 -8.69 16.72 34.63
N LYS A 63 -7.61 16.11 34.15
CA LYS A 63 -7.05 14.87 34.68
C LYS A 63 -5.77 15.17 35.44
N THR A 64 -5.59 14.51 36.58
CA THR A 64 -4.36 14.61 37.36
C THR A 64 -3.29 13.71 36.77
N ILE A 65 -2.13 14.27 36.40
CA ILE A 65 -0.96 13.49 35.98
C ILE A 65 -0.09 13.17 37.19
N HIS A 66 0.14 14.18 38.03
CA HIS A 66 0.90 14.06 39.27
C HIS A 66 0.34 15.04 40.30
N SER A 67 0.01 14.57 41.48
CA SER A 67 -0.38 15.41 42.61
C SER A 67 0.01 14.69 43.89
N ASN A 68 0.54 15.44 44.85
CA ASN A 68 0.80 14.93 46.19
C ASN A 68 -0.43 15.03 47.11
N ASN A 69 -1.54 15.61 46.64
CA ASN A 69 -2.74 15.88 47.43
C ASN A 69 -3.96 15.09 46.91
N LYS A 70 -4.90 14.75 47.81
CA LYS A 70 -6.09 13.96 47.48
C LYS A 70 -7.31 14.80 47.07
N ASN A 71 -7.42 16.06 47.50
CA ASN A 71 -8.48 16.98 47.07
C ASN A 71 -8.05 17.78 45.84
N ASN A 72 -8.46 17.34 44.65
CA ASN A 72 -8.09 17.97 43.37
C ASN A 72 -9.20 18.88 42.78
N GLU A 73 -10.44 18.83 43.26
CA GLU A 73 -11.56 19.61 42.68
C GLU A 73 -11.45 21.12 42.94
N GLU A 74 -11.04 21.52 44.16
CA GLU A 74 -10.78 22.93 44.49
C GLU A 74 -9.65 23.54 43.63
N VAL A 75 -8.72 22.69 43.18
CA VAL A 75 -7.51 23.06 42.44
C VAL A 75 -7.81 23.41 40.97
N PHE A 76 -8.91 22.90 40.41
CA PHE A 76 -9.28 23.20 39.02
C PHE A 76 -9.84 24.61 38.85
N SER A 77 -10.35 25.23 39.93
CA SER A 77 -10.86 26.60 39.91
C SER A 77 -9.81 27.63 39.51
N TYR A 78 -8.52 27.36 39.78
CA TYR A 78 -7.38 28.24 39.47
C TYR A 78 -7.13 28.42 37.96
N PHE A 79 -7.69 27.54 37.13
CA PHE A 79 -7.40 27.48 35.70
C PHE A 79 -8.61 27.81 34.81
N ASN A 80 -9.73 28.22 35.41
CA ASN A 80 -10.92 28.56 34.65
C ASN A 80 -10.71 29.85 33.83
N GLY A 81 -11.05 29.78 32.54
CA GLY A 81 -11.00 30.94 31.62
C GLY A 81 -9.61 31.28 31.06
N LEU A 82 -8.57 30.51 31.35
CA LEU A 82 -7.24 30.72 30.78
C LEU A 82 -7.15 30.17 29.34
N THR A 83 -6.63 30.98 28.42
CA THR A 83 -6.51 30.64 26.99
C THR A 83 -5.09 30.81 26.44
N SER A 84 -4.20 31.48 27.18
CA SER A 84 -2.82 31.78 26.77
C SER A 84 -1.83 31.34 27.83
N MET A 85 -0.59 31.09 27.41
CA MET A 85 0.50 30.71 28.31
C MET A 85 0.66 31.78 29.41
N ASN A 86 0.64 31.34 30.67
CA ASN A 86 0.63 32.25 31.81
C ASN A 86 1.43 31.67 32.98
N VAL A 87 2.21 32.54 33.63
CA VAL A 87 2.90 32.27 34.90
C VAL A 87 2.50 33.36 35.87
N GLU A 88 1.78 32.98 36.91
CA GLU A 88 1.19 33.90 37.89
C GLU A 88 1.57 33.48 39.31
N TYR A 89 1.88 34.47 40.14
CA TYR A 89 2.13 34.26 41.56
C TYR A 89 0.83 34.31 42.35
N LEU A 90 0.69 33.36 43.26
CA LEU A 90 -0.47 33.21 44.14
C LEU A 90 -0.12 33.74 45.53
N GLN A 91 -1.06 34.42 46.18
CA GLN A 91 -0.92 34.95 47.55
C GLN A 91 -1.45 33.98 48.64
N GLN A 92 -1.68 32.71 48.30
CA GLN A 92 -2.28 31.72 49.21
C GLN A 92 -1.24 30.80 49.86
N ASP A 93 -1.59 30.22 51.02
CA ASP A 93 -0.65 29.51 51.90
C ASP A 93 0.03 28.27 51.30
N LYS A 94 -0.61 27.54 50.37
CA LYS A 94 -0.12 26.23 49.90
C LYS A 94 0.69 26.26 48.60
N TYR A 95 0.25 27.04 47.61
CA TYR A 95 0.91 27.17 46.31
C TYR A 95 1.29 28.63 46.06
N SER A 96 2.51 28.86 45.60
CA SER A 96 3.03 30.21 45.32
C SER A 96 3.04 30.54 43.84
N VAL A 97 3.06 29.54 42.95
CA VAL A 97 3.05 29.77 41.50
C VAL A 97 2.04 28.87 40.82
N LYS A 98 1.27 29.44 39.90
CA LYS A 98 0.51 28.70 38.91
C LYS A 98 1.09 28.94 37.52
N MET A 99 1.16 27.87 36.75
CA MET A 99 1.61 27.88 35.36
C MET A 99 0.53 27.21 34.50
N PHE A 100 0.21 27.85 33.39
CA PHE A 100 -0.72 27.33 32.40
C PHE A 100 -0.08 27.38 31.02
N LEU A 101 -0.18 26.29 30.28
CA LEU A 101 0.39 26.13 28.95
C LEU A 101 -0.63 25.45 28.02
N PRO A 102 -1.16 26.16 27.00
CA PRO A 102 -1.79 25.50 25.87
C PRO A 102 -0.70 24.78 25.05
N LEU A 103 -0.91 23.51 24.76
CA LEU A 103 0.02 22.65 24.05
C LEU A 103 -0.27 22.64 22.55
N SER A 104 0.76 22.28 21.77
CA SER A 104 0.72 22.26 20.31
C SER A 104 -0.30 21.28 19.70
N ASP A 105 -0.77 20.29 20.45
CA ASP A 105 -1.82 19.34 20.07
C ASP A 105 -3.24 19.79 20.46
N LYS A 106 -3.41 21.06 20.87
CA LYS A 106 -4.67 21.66 21.38
C LYS A 106 -5.09 21.15 22.76
N SER A 107 -4.24 20.36 23.42
CA SER A 107 -4.41 20.02 24.83
C SER A 107 -3.87 21.15 25.72
N PHE A 108 -4.09 21.03 27.03
CA PHE A 108 -3.65 22.03 28.00
C PHE A 108 -2.94 21.35 29.17
N LEU A 109 -1.83 21.94 29.61
CA LEU A 109 -1.10 21.55 30.80
C LEU A 109 -1.16 22.68 31.83
N ALA A 110 -1.50 22.32 33.06
CA ALA A 110 -1.50 23.22 34.19
C ALA A 110 -0.59 22.66 35.28
N ILE A 111 0.23 23.52 35.88
CA ILE A 111 1.17 23.14 36.93
C ILE A 111 1.03 24.10 38.10
N LEU A 112 0.99 23.55 39.31
CA LEU A 112 1.07 24.31 40.55
C LEU A 112 2.37 24.00 41.26
N VAL A 113 3.00 25.06 41.75
CA VAL A 113 4.28 25.01 42.45
C VAL A 113 4.08 25.50 43.87
N GLY A 114 4.51 24.69 44.84
CA GLY A 114 4.51 25.02 46.26
C GLY A 114 5.59 26.04 46.63
N ASN A 115 5.63 26.38 47.92
CA ASN A 115 6.61 27.32 48.47
C ASN A 115 8.05 26.76 48.35
N LYS A 116 9.03 27.66 48.22
CA LYS A 116 10.45 27.30 48.33
C LYS A 116 10.76 26.77 49.74
N LEU A 117 11.61 25.76 49.83
CA LEU A 117 11.98 25.13 51.10
C LEU A 117 12.75 26.07 52.04
N ASP A 118 13.46 27.05 51.46
CA ASP A 118 14.16 28.11 52.19
C ASP A 118 13.24 29.24 52.70
N LYS A 119 11.93 29.13 52.44
CA LYS A 119 10.88 30.11 52.78
C LYS A 119 11.06 31.49 52.13
N THR A 120 11.90 31.60 51.09
CA THR A 120 12.00 32.82 50.30
C THR A 120 10.85 32.91 49.30
N ASN A 121 10.51 34.14 48.90
CA ASN A 121 9.52 34.36 47.85
C ASN A 121 10.12 34.14 46.46
N PHE A 122 9.29 33.76 45.49
CA PHE A 122 9.67 33.76 44.08
C PHE A 122 9.96 35.20 43.61
N THR A 123 11.10 35.36 42.95
CA THR A 123 11.62 36.63 42.43
C THR A 123 11.25 36.82 40.96
N ASP A 124 11.47 38.01 40.40
CA ASP A 124 11.28 38.23 38.95
C ASP A 124 12.22 37.35 38.10
N PHE A 125 13.42 37.04 38.61
CA PHE A 125 14.35 36.13 37.95
C PHE A 125 13.79 34.69 37.90
N ASP A 126 13.15 34.24 38.99
CA ASP A 126 12.49 32.93 39.00
C ASP A 126 11.34 32.88 37.99
N LYS A 127 10.61 33.99 37.82
CA LYS A 127 9.53 34.08 36.81
C LYS A 127 10.07 33.85 35.40
N VAL A 128 11.17 34.52 35.06
CA VAL A 128 11.84 34.37 33.75
C VAL A 128 12.35 32.94 33.57
N THR A 129 12.97 32.37 34.60
CA THR A 129 13.45 30.98 34.59
C THR A 129 12.31 29.98 34.36
N LEU A 130 11.18 30.14 35.04
CA LEU A 130 9.98 29.31 34.84
C LEU A 130 9.40 29.48 33.43
N GLN A 131 9.36 30.70 32.91
CA GLN A 131 8.92 30.94 31.52
C GLN A 131 9.81 30.22 30.50
N ILE A 132 11.13 30.26 30.68
CA ILE A 132 12.08 29.53 29.83
C ILE A 132 11.86 28.02 29.96
N LEU A 133 11.72 27.49 31.17
CA LEU A 133 11.45 26.07 31.39
C LEU A 133 10.15 25.61 30.71
N ILE A 134 9.08 26.42 30.76
CA ILE A 134 7.84 26.11 30.05
C ILE A 134 8.06 26.10 28.52
N GLN A 135 8.85 27.03 27.98
CA GLN A 135 9.18 27.04 26.54
C GLN A 135 10.02 25.83 26.12
N VAL A 136 10.97 25.42 26.98
CA VAL A 136 11.76 24.19 26.80
C VAL A 136 10.83 22.97 26.80
N PHE A 137 9.88 22.92 27.73
CA PHE A 137 8.88 21.87 27.79
C PHE A 137 8.00 21.82 26.54
N ASP A 138 7.44 22.94 26.09
CA ASP A 138 6.61 22.97 24.87
C ASP A 138 7.43 22.52 23.64
N SER A 139 8.69 22.91 23.55
CA SER A 139 9.59 22.46 22.48
C SER A 139 9.84 20.95 22.55
N ALA A 140 10.06 20.40 23.74
CA ALA A 140 10.22 18.96 23.94
C ALA A 140 8.92 18.19 23.65
N HIS A 141 7.77 18.75 24.00
CA HIS A 141 6.46 18.20 23.68
C HIS A 141 6.21 18.17 22.17
N ARG A 142 6.54 19.25 21.44
CA ARG A 142 6.49 19.28 19.97
C ARG A 142 7.40 18.22 19.36
N TYR A 143 8.62 18.07 19.88
CA TYR A 143 9.54 17.04 19.44
C TYR A 143 8.98 15.63 19.67
N PHE A 144 8.42 15.37 20.86
CA PHE A 144 7.76 14.11 21.21
C PHE A 144 6.60 13.78 20.26
N LEU A 145 5.73 14.75 19.96
CA LEU A 145 4.64 14.59 19.00
C LEU A 145 5.16 14.30 17.58
N ASN A 146 6.21 15.00 17.16
CA ASN A 146 6.83 14.77 15.85
C ASN A 146 7.45 13.37 15.75
N GLN A 147 8.13 12.89 16.78
CA GLN A 147 8.64 11.52 16.81
C GLN A 147 7.52 10.47 16.71
N GLN A 148 6.39 10.68 17.40
CA GLN A 148 5.25 9.76 17.28
C GLN A 148 4.68 9.75 15.87
N LYS A 149 4.51 10.92 15.25
CA LYS A 149 4.06 11.05 13.86
C LYS A 149 5.03 10.38 12.90
N GLU A 150 6.33 10.59 13.08
CA GLU A 150 7.37 9.97 12.25
C GLU A 150 7.32 8.44 12.35
N LYS A 151 7.25 7.89 13.57
CA LYS A 151 7.12 6.43 13.77
C LYS A 151 5.86 5.87 13.11
N ALA A 152 4.73 6.57 13.22
CA ALA A 152 3.48 6.17 12.57
C ALA A 152 3.61 6.17 11.05
N LEU A 153 4.22 7.22 10.47
CA LEU A 153 4.47 7.31 9.03
C LEU A 153 5.43 6.23 8.52
N ILE A 154 6.49 5.91 9.28
CA ILE A 154 7.42 4.82 8.95
C ILE A 154 6.68 3.49 8.93
N PHE A 155 5.83 3.23 9.92
CA PHE A 155 5.03 2.01 9.97
C PHE A 155 4.10 1.90 8.76
N GLU A 156 3.35 2.97 8.45
CA GLU A 156 2.46 3.04 7.28
C GLU A 156 3.23 2.83 5.96
N LEU A 157 4.42 3.43 5.83
CA LEU A 157 5.27 3.27 4.65
C LEU A 157 5.75 1.82 4.49
N ASN A 158 6.18 1.18 5.58
CA ASN A 158 6.62 -0.21 5.54
C ASN A 158 5.49 -1.16 5.14
N GLU A 159 4.27 -0.91 5.61
CA GLU A 159 3.07 -1.66 5.19
C GLU A 159 2.82 -1.53 3.68
N LYS A 160 2.89 -0.31 3.14
CA LYS A 160 2.77 -0.05 1.71
C LYS A 160 3.85 -0.74 0.87
N VAL A 161 5.09 -0.73 1.34
CA VAL A 161 6.20 -1.43 0.66
C VAL A 161 5.98 -2.94 0.66
N ALA A 162 5.50 -3.52 1.76
CA ALA A 162 5.18 -4.94 1.83
C ALA A 162 4.05 -5.32 0.84
N GLN A 163 3.00 -4.49 0.74
CA GLN A 163 1.92 -4.70 -0.23
C GLN A 163 2.42 -4.62 -1.68
N LEU A 164 3.31 -3.67 -2.00
CA LEU A 164 3.92 -3.58 -3.33
C LEU A 164 4.76 -4.82 -3.69
N ASN A 165 5.57 -5.32 -2.75
CA ASN A 165 6.35 -6.54 -2.98
C ASN A 165 5.43 -7.75 -3.21
N ASN A 166 4.39 -7.91 -2.38
CA ASN A 166 3.42 -8.98 -2.55
C ASN A 166 2.66 -8.87 -3.89
N LEU A 167 2.40 -7.64 -4.38
CA LEU A 167 1.82 -7.42 -5.69
C LEU A 167 2.76 -7.91 -6.80
N ILE A 168 4.05 -7.60 -6.73
CA ILE A 168 5.05 -8.08 -7.69
C ILE A 168 5.10 -9.60 -7.71
N ASP A 169 5.16 -10.24 -6.54
CA ASP A 169 5.17 -11.70 -6.43
C ASP A 169 3.88 -12.32 -7.01
N THR A 170 2.74 -11.69 -6.75
CA THR A 170 1.45 -12.09 -7.34
C THR A 170 1.48 -12.02 -8.86
N VAL A 171 2.04 -10.95 -9.43
CA VAL A 171 2.20 -10.81 -10.89
C VAL A 171 3.07 -11.93 -11.47
N ILE A 172 4.20 -12.24 -10.81
CA ILE A 172 5.09 -13.32 -11.25
C ILE A 172 4.36 -14.66 -11.22
N ASP A 173 3.65 -14.97 -10.14
CA ASP A 173 2.91 -16.22 -10.01
C ASP A 173 1.81 -16.35 -11.07
N ILE A 174 0.99 -15.31 -11.26
CA ILE A 174 -0.07 -15.29 -12.27
C ILE A 174 0.50 -15.52 -13.68
N SER A 175 1.67 -14.96 -13.98
CA SER A 175 2.30 -15.11 -15.29
C SER A 175 2.82 -16.53 -15.61
N ARG A 176 2.98 -17.38 -14.60
CA ARG A 176 3.53 -18.74 -14.75
C ARG A 176 2.47 -19.80 -15.07
N TYR A 177 1.19 -19.51 -14.90
CA TYR A 177 0.14 -20.51 -15.08
C TYR A 177 -0.41 -20.51 -16.52
N ASP A 178 -0.41 -21.69 -17.15
CA ASP A 178 -0.96 -21.89 -18.51
C ASP A 178 -2.48 -22.16 -18.53
N LYS A 179 -3.12 -22.38 -17.38
CA LYS A 179 -4.54 -22.76 -17.29
C LYS A 179 -5.40 -21.64 -16.69
N ARG A 180 -6.39 -21.18 -17.46
CA ARG A 180 -7.32 -20.08 -17.07
C ARG A 180 -7.99 -20.25 -15.71
N ASN A 181 -8.53 -21.43 -15.39
CA ASN A 181 -9.22 -21.63 -14.10
C ASN A 181 -8.26 -21.45 -12.91
N THR A 182 -7.02 -21.93 -13.07
CA THR A 182 -5.97 -21.81 -12.05
C THR A 182 -5.51 -20.37 -11.89
N ILE A 183 -5.48 -19.59 -12.98
CA ILE A 183 -5.22 -18.14 -12.96
C ILE A 183 -6.28 -17.43 -12.11
N PHE A 184 -7.57 -17.68 -12.35
CA PHE A 184 -8.64 -16.98 -11.62
C PHE A 184 -8.67 -17.32 -10.14
N GLU A 185 -8.61 -18.60 -9.76
CA GLU A 185 -8.61 -19.01 -8.35
C GLU A 185 -7.41 -18.41 -7.60
N THR A 186 -6.20 -18.55 -8.15
CA THR A 186 -4.98 -18.00 -7.53
C THR A 186 -5.05 -16.47 -7.46
N SER A 187 -5.58 -15.82 -8.49
CA SER A 187 -5.72 -14.36 -8.49
C SER A 187 -6.67 -13.89 -7.40
N LEU A 188 -7.79 -14.58 -7.18
CA LEU A 188 -8.75 -14.23 -6.13
C LEU A 188 -8.14 -14.39 -4.72
N GLU A 189 -7.41 -15.48 -4.49
CA GLU A 189 -6.68 -15.72 -3.23
C GLU A 189 -5.67 -14.60 -2.94
N ARG A 190 -4.94 -14.17 -3.97
CA ARG A 190 -3.93 -13.12 -3.87
C ARG A 190 -4.57 -11.75 -3.66
N ILE A 191 -5.65 -11.43 -4.38
CA ILE A 191 -6.42 -10.19 -4.18
C ILE A 191 -6.94 -10.12 -2.75
N ALA A 192 -7.51 -11.20 -2.22
CA ALA A 192 -8.01 -11.27 -0.84
C ALA A 192 -6.89 -10.99 0.16
N SER A 193 -5.74 -11.65 -0.01
CA SER A 193 -4.58 -11.49 0.85
C SER A 193 -3.96 -10.08 0.80
N LEU A 194 -3.95 -9.45 -0.38
CA LEU A 194 -3.36 -8.13 -0.60
C LEU A 194 -4.22 -6.99 -0.08
N THR A 195 -5.53 -7.12 -0.18
CA THR A 195 -6.51 -6.10 0.22
C THR A 195 -7.09 -6.36 1.61
N CYS A 196 -6.69 -7.47 2.25
CA CYS A 196 -7.30 -8.02 3.46
C CYS A 196 -8.83 -8.17 3.32
N ALA A 197 -9.32 -8.48 2.12
CA ALA A 197 -10.75 -8.69 1.92
C ALA A 197 -11.16 -10.07 2.47
N SER A 198 -12.24 -10.13 3.25
CA SER A 198 -12.81 -11.40 3.72
C SER A 198 -13.33 -12.25 2.56
N ALA A 199 -13.83 -11.60 1.51
CA ALA A 199 -14.31 -12.27 0.32
C ALA A 199 -14.03 -11.50 -0.97
N VAL A 200 -13.73 -12.26 -2.02
CA VAL A 200 -13.51 -11.77 -3.39
C VAL A 200 -14.33 -12.61 -4.36
N LEU A 201 -15.02 -11.94 -5.27
CA LEU A 201 -15.79 -12.55 -6.35
C LEU A 201 -15.27 -12.09 -7.70
N LEU A 202 -15.22 -13.02 -8.65
CA LEU A 202 -15.12 -12.71 -10.08
C LEU A 202 -16.36 -13.24 -10.78
N GLN A 203 -17.06 -12.36 -11.49
CA GLN A 203 -18.12 -12.72 -12.43
C GLN A 203 -17.65 -12.48 -13.85
N VAL A 204 -17.76 -13.51 -14.69
CA VAL A 204 -17.50 -13.43 -16.12
C VAL A 204 -18.82 -13.55 -16.85
N LYS A 205 -19.22 -12.47 -17.51
CA LYS A 205 -20.48 -12.40 -18.26
C LYS A 205 -20.19 -12.33 -19.76
N SER A 206 -20.71 -13.31 -20.51
CA SER A 206 -20.76 -13.27 -21.96
C SER A 206 -22.12 -12.74 -22.43
N LYS A 207 -22.21 -12.19 -23.65
CA LYS A 207 -23.48 -11.64 -24.19
C LYS A 207 -24.60 -12.68 -24.31
N ASP A 208 -24.26 -13.94 -24.55
CA ASP A 208 -25.22 -15.02 -24.87
C ASP A 208 -25.11 -16.25 -23.96
N GLU A 209 -24.30 -16.22 -22.90
CA GLU A 209 -24.07 -17.38 -22.01
C GLU A 209 -24.40 -17.09 -20.55
N ALA A 210 -24.54 -18.16 -19.76
CA ALA A 210 -24.70 -18.08 -18.32
C ALA A 210 -23.49 -17.40 -17.66
N ILE A 211 -23.75 -16.61 -16.61
CA ILE A 211 -22.69 -15.94 -15.85
C ILE A 211 -21.85 -17.01 -15.14
N ILE A 212 -20.55 -17.01 -15.41
CA ILE A 212 -19.60 -17.87 -14.70
C ILE A 212 -19.08 -17.11 -13.50
N GLN A 213 -19.05 -17.75 -12.33
CA GLN A 213 -18.62 -17.12 -11.09
C GLN A 213 -17.48 -17.91 -10.44
N TYR A 214 -16.46 -17.18 -10.00
CA TYR A 214 -15.36 -17.66 -9.17
C TYR A 214 -15.38 -16.88 -7.84
N SER A 215 -15.05 -17.54 -6.74
CA SER A 215 -15.09 -16.93 -5.41
C SER A 215 -13.94 -17.41 -4.54
N PHE A 216 -13.47 -16.53 -3.67
CA PHE A 216 -12.63 -16.86 -2.55
C PHE A 216 -13.16 -16.13 -1.30
N PRO A 217 -13.45 -16.84 -0.18
CA PRO A 217 -13.48 -18.28 0.00
C PRO A 217 -14.46 -18.98 -0.96
N LYS A 218 -14.33 -20.30 -1.11
CA LYS A 218 -15.24 -21.07 -1.98
C LYS A 218 -16.68 -20.97 -1.45
N ASN A 219 -17.64 -20.81 -2.36
CA ASN A 219 -19.09 -20.71 -2.11
C ASN A 219 -19.60 -19.36 -1.58
N VAL A 220 -18.90 -18.26 -1.88
CA VAL A 220 -19.46 -16.93 -1.62
C VAL A 220 -20.40 -16.53 -2.76
N HIS A 221 -21.58 -16.01 -2.42
CA HIS A 221 -22.58 -15.57 -3.39
C HIS A 221 -22.59 -14.05 -3.57
N TYR A 222 -22.85 -13.62 -4.80
CA TYR A 222 -22.96 -12.20 -5.16
C TYR A 222 -23.94 -11.46 -4.24
N ASP A 223 -25.15 -11.98 -4.04
CA ASP A 223 -26.22 -11.35 -3.26
C ASP A 223 -25.87 -11.13 -1.79
N GLU A 224 -24.94 -11.91 -1.24
CA GLU A 224 -24.44 -11.75 0.13
C GLU A 224 -23.40 -10.63 0.18
N MET A 225 -22.48 -10.61 -0.78
CA MET A 225 -21.41 -9.60 -0.84
C MET A 225 -21.92 -8.18 -1.05
N ILE A 226 -22.95 -7.97 -1.87
CA ILE A 226 -23.50 -6.61 -2.08
C ILE A 226 -24.22 -6.06 -0.84
N LYS A 227 -24.59 -6.92 0.12
CA LYS A 227 -25.24 -6.51 1.38
C LYS A 227 -24.24 -6.15 2.46
N SER A 228 -22.94 -6.42 2.24
CA SER A 228 -21.85 -6.08 3.15
C SER A 228 -21.72 -4.58 3.36
N ASN A 229 -21.18 -4.19 4.50
CA ASN A 229 -21.05 -2.78 4.88
C ASN A 229 -19.95 -2.07 4.07
N SER A 230 -18.94 -2.82 3.61
CA SER A 230 -17.86 -2.30 2.78
C SER A 230 -17.69 -3.17 1.54
N VAL A 231 -17.84 -2.55 0.36
CA VAL A 231 -17.77 -3.23 -0.94
C VAL A 231 -16.99 -2.37 -1.93
N VAL A 232 -16.06 -3.00 -2.65
CA VAL A 232 -15.35 -2.38 -3.78
C VAL A 232 -15.60 -3.21 -5.03
N LYS A 233 -15.80 -2.53 -6.16
CA LYS A 233 -16.03 -3.17 -7.46
C LYS A 233 -15.06 -2.60 -8.49
N ALA A 234 -14.56 -3.45 -9.37
CA ALA A 234 -13.77 -3.04 -10.53
C ALA A 234 -14.00 -4.03 -11.67
N GLU A 235 -14.00 -3.55 -12.91
CA GLU A 235 -14.34 -4.36 -14.07
C GLU A 235 -13.51 -4.02 -15.30
N PHE A 236 -13.44 -4.97 -16.23
CA PHE A 236 -12.94 -4.73 -17.58
C PHE A 236 -13.65 -5.62 -18.60
N ASP A 237 -13.67 -5.15 -19.84
CA ASP A 237 -14.16 -5.90 -20.99
C ASP A 237 -13.01 -6.44 -21.84
N TYR A 238 -13.12 -7.69 -22.27
CA TYR A 238 -12.21 -8.31 -23.22
C TYR A 238 -12.91 -9.41 -24.03
N ASN A 239 -12.71 -9.42 -25.36
CA ASN A 239 -13.29 -10.41 -26.29
C ASN A 239 -14.80 -10.64 -26.13
N GLY A 240 -15.57 -9.57 -25.90
CA GLY A 240 -17.03 -9.64 -25.75
C GLY A 240 -17.51 -10.21 -24.41
N GLN A 241 -16.60 -10.41 -23.45
CA GLN A 241 -16.89 -10.82 -22.09
C GLN A 241 -16.56 -9.68 -21.11
N THR A 242 -17.42 -9.48 -20.12
CA THR A 242 -17.20 -8.54 -19.01
C THR A 242 -16.73 -9.31 -17.79
N TYR A 243 -15.63 -8.87 -17.20
CA TYR A 243 -15.01 -9.43 -16.00
C TYR A 243 -15.21 -8.45 -14.84
N LEU A 244 -16.09 -8.79 -13.91
CA LEU A 244 -16.41 -7.97 -12.73
C LEU A 244 -15.80 -8.58 -11.48
N PHE A 245 -14.92 -7.84 -10.82
CA PHE A 245 -14.32 -8.16 -9.52
C PHE A 245 -15.04 -7.42 -8.41
N ILE A 246 -15.26 -8.10 -7.30
CA ILE A 246 -15.95 -7.56 -6.13
C ILE A 246 -15.18 -7.97 -4.88
N LEU A 247 -14.86 -7.00 -4.03
CA LEU A 247 -14.36 -7.21 -2.67
C LEU A 247 -15.49 -6.92 -1.69
N ALA A 248 -15.61 -7.72 -0.63
CA ALA A 248 -16.53 -7.45 0.46
C ALA A 248 -15.88 -7.71 1.81
N GLU A 249 -16.14 -6.79 2.74
CA GLU A 249 -15.61 -6.73 4.11
C GLU A 249 -14.07 -6.68 4.15
N LYS A 250 -13.50 -5.70 4.85
CA LYS A 250 -12.06 -5.63 5.05
C LYS A 250 -11.71 -6.07 6.46
N GLU A 251 -10.86 -7.08 6.58
CA GLU A 251 -10.39 -7.58 7.86
C GLU A 251 -9.28 -6.69 8.43
N SER A 252 -9.44 -6.33 9.70
CA SER A 252 -8.47 -5.62 10.52
C SER A 252 -8.35 -6.31 11.88
N ARG A 253 -7.30 -5.98 12.64
CA ARG A 253 -7.05 -6.56 13.97
C ARG A 253 -8.18 -6.24 14.97
N ASP A 254 -8.86 -5.12 14.75
CA ASP A 254 -9.97 -4.63 15.59
C ASP A 254 -11.36 -4.99 15.03
N GLY A 255 -11.44 -5.80 13.97
CA GLY A 255 -12.70 -6.24 13.34
C GLY A 255 -12.78 -5.89 11.86
N SER A 256 -13.92 -5.34 11.42
CA SER A 256 -14.13 -4.92 10.02
C SER A 256 -13.79 -3.43 9.86
N GLU A 257 -12.99 -3.12 8.85
CA GLU A 257 -12.67 -1.76 8.41
C GLU A 257 -13.29 -1.46 7.03
N ASN A 258 -13.23 -0.19 6.63
CA ASN A 258 -13.61 0.19 5.27
C ASN A 258 -12.41 0.09 4.33
N PHE A 259 -12.66 -0.34 3.10
CA PHE A 259 -11.68 -0.25 2.03
C PHE A 259 -11.27 1.21 1.79
N ASN A 260 -9.98 1.45 1.70
CA ASN A 260 -9.39 2.75 1.45
C ASN A 260 -8.98 2.88 -0.04
N GLU A 261 -8.46 4.05 -0.42
CA GLU A 261 -8.02 4.30 -1.80
C GLU A 261 -6.86 3.39 -2.24
N LEU A 262 -6.00 2.97 -1.30
CA LEU A 262 -4.90 2.06 -1.61
C LEU A 262 -5.43 0.67 -1.99
N ASP A 263 -6.44 0.17 -1.29
CA ASP A 263 -7.07 -1.13 -1.60
C ASP A 263 -7.67 -1.14 -3.02
N LYS A 264 -8.31 -0.02 -3.42
CA LYS A 264 -8.84 0.16 -4.78
C LYS A 264 -7.73 0.16 -5.82
N LEU A 265 -6.63 0.90 -5.57
CA LEU A 265 -5.48 0.94 -6.47
C LEU A 265 -4.80 -0.43 -6.61
N LEU A 266 -4.69 -1.19 -5.52
CA LEU A 266 -4.16 -2.55 -5.54
C LEU A 266 -5.06 -3.48 -6.37
N LEU A 267 -6.38 -3.40 -6.18
CA LEU A 267 -7.34 -4.16 -6.97
C LEU A 267 -7.22 -3.84 -8.46
N GLU A 268 -7.25 -2.55 -8.83
CA GLU A 268 -7.10 -2.11 -10.22
C GLU A 268 -5.79 -2.56 -10.86
N ALA A 269 -4.68 -2.48 -10.11
CA ALA A 269 -3.37 -2.92 -10.59
C ALA A 269 -3.34 -4.42 -10.89
N ILE A 270 -3.90 -5.25 -10.00
CA ILE A 270 -3.99 -6.70 -10.22
C ILE A 270 -4.93 -7.01 -11.39
N ILE A 271 -6.08 -6.34 -11.48
CA ILE A 271 -7.04 -6.52 -12.57
C ILE A 271 -6.39 -6.20 -13.93
N LYS A 272 -5.64 -5.11 -14.01
CA LYS A 272 -4.88 -4.76 -15.22
C LYS A 272 -3.89 -5.85 -15.62
N GLN A 273 -3.23 -6.47 -14.63
CA GLN A 273 -2.32 -7.58 -14.88
C GLN A 273 -3.05 -8.84 -15.34
N ILE A 274 -4.18 -9.18 -14.70
CA ILE A 274 -5.03 -10.31 -15.11
C ILE A 274 -5.48 -10.12 -16.55
N LYS A 275 -5.97 -8.92 -16.90
CA LYS A 275 -6.34 -8.57 -18.28
C LYS A 275 -5.20 -8.84 -19.26
N THR A 276 -4.02 -8.32 -18.96
CA THR A 276 -2.82 -8.50 -19.81
C THR A 276 -2.46 -10.00 -19.95
N THR A 277 -2.61 -10.77 -18.87
CA THR A 277 -2.33 -12.22 -18.88
C THR A 277 -3.33 -12.97 -19.75
N ILE A 278 -4.61 -12.63 -19.69
CA ILE A 278 -5.66 -13.19 -20.56
C ILE A 278 -5.42 -12.83 -22.03
N GLU A 279 -5.03 -11.58 -22.30
CA GLU A 279 -4.66 -11.10 -23.64
C GLU A 279 -3.49 -11.92 -24.20
N ASN A 280 -2.42 -12.09 -23.41
CA ASN A 280 -1.24 -12.86 -23.80
C ASN A 280 -1.55 -14.33 -24.04
N ASP A 281 -2.34 -14.97 -23.17
CA ASP A 281 -2.81 -16.36 -23.36
C ASP A 281 -3.54 -16.49 -24.71
N TYR A 282 -4.44 -15.56 -25.03
CA TYR A 282 -5.16 -15.57 -26.30
C TYR A 282 -4.23 -15.44 -27.51
N LEU A 283 -3.31 -14.48 -27.51
CA LEU A 283 -2.36 -14.27 -28.61
C LEU A 283 -1.42 -15.46 -28.77
N ASN A 284 -0.95 -16.05 -27.67
CA ASN A 284 -0.10 -17.23 -27.70
C ASN A 284 -0.82 -18.44 -28.30
N ASN A 285 -2.10 -18.63 -27.97
CA ASN A 285 -2.90 -19.72 -28.54
C ASN A 285 -3.13 -19.52 -30.04
N GLN A 286 -3.42 -18.29 -30.49
CA GLN A 286 -3.49 -17.98 -31.93
C GLN A 286 -2.17 -18.22 -32.66
N ALA A 287 -1.05 -17.81 -32.07
CA ALA A 287 0.27 -18.04 -32.65
C ALA A 287 0.58 -19.54 -32.79
N LYS A 288 0.25 -20.35 -31.78
CA LYS A 288 0.39 -21.81 -31.82
C LYS A 288 -0.49 -22.46 -32.88
N GLU A 289 -1.74 -22.03 -33.02
CA GLU A 289 -2.63 -22.53 -34.08
C GLU A 289 -2.09 -22.19 -35.48
N LYS A 290 -1.61 -20.97 -35.65
CA LYS A 290 -0.99 -20.53 -36.90
C LYS A 290 0.27 -21.35 -37.23
N GLU A 291 1.15 -21.53 -36.25
CA GLU A 291 2.36 -22.34 -36.42
C GLU A 291 2.03 -23.79 -36.80
N LYS A 292 1.02 -24.38 -36.16
CA LYS A 292 0.54 -25.71 -36.51
C LYS A 292 0.03 -25.78 -37.95
N MET A 293 -0.76 -24.79 -38.39
CA MET A 293 -1.24 -24.71 -39.77
C MET A 293 -0.07 -24.55 -40.76
N GLU A 294 0.91 -23.70 -40.46
CA GLU A 294 2.12 -23.54 -41.29
C GLU A 294 2.91 -24.86 -41.41
N GLN A 295 3.06 -25.61 -40.31
CA GLN A 295 3.70 -26.93 -40.33
C GLN A 295 2.93 -27.94 -41.19
N GLU A 296 1.60 -27.97 -41.08
CA GLU A 296 0.75 -28.83 -41.91
C GLU A 296 0.90 -28.49 -43.41
N LEU A 297 1.00 -27.21 -43.77
CA LEU A 297 1.27 -26.77 -45.14
C LEU A 297 2.65 -27.22 -45.64
N ILE A 298 3.71 -27.09 -44.83
CA ILE A 298 5.07 -27.55 -45.20
C ILE A 298 5.10 -29.05 -45.48
N VAL A 299 4.40 -29.85 -44.65
CA VAL A 299 4.30 -31.30 -44.86
C VAL A 299 3.56 -31.60 -46.17
N ALA A 300 2.44 -30.94 -46.43
CA ALA A 300 1.69 -31.12 -47.67
C ALA A 300 2.52 -30.76 -48.92
N ALA A 301 3.27 -29.66 -48.87
CA ALA A 301 4.18 -29.25 -49.95
C ALA A 301 5.28 -30.30 -50.21
N THR A 302 5.86 -30.83 -49.13
CA THR A 302 6.88 -31.88 -49.21
C THR A 302 6.35 -33.17 -49.84
N ILE A 303 5.11 -33.55 -49.52
CA ILE A 303 4.46 -34.73 -50.13
C ILE A 303 4.24 -34.50 -51.63
N GLN A 304 3.70 -33.34 -52.04
CA GLN A 304 3.49 -33.03 -53.46
C GLN A 304 4.80 -33.07 -54.25
N GLN A 305 5.89 -32.51 -53.71
CA GLN A 305 7.19 -32.56 -54.38
C GLN A 305 7.73 -33.98 -54.56
N LYS A 306 7.50 -34.89 -53.60
CA LYS A 306 7.92 -36.29 -53.69
C LYS A 306 7.16 -37.11 -54.74
N ILE A 307 5.98 -36.65 -55.17
CA ILE A 307 5.18 -37.32 -56.21
C ILE A 307 5.74 -37.03 -57.62
N LEU A 308 6.48 -35.93 -57.79
CA LEU A 308 7.06 -35.56 -59.08
C LEU A 308 8.24 -36.46 -59.45
N PRO A 309 8.41 -36.80 -60.75
CA PRO A 309 9.50 -37.66 -61.19
C PRO A 309 10.86 -36.99 -60.97
N VAL A 310 11.76 -37.69 -60.25
CA VAL A 310 13.14 -37.25 -60.03
C VAL A 310 13.97 -37.33 -61.32
N THR A 311 13.65 -38.30 -62.18
CA THR A 311 14.30 -38.52 -63.48
C THR A 311 13.26 -38.80 -64.54
N LEU A 312 13.41 -38.18 -65.71
CA LEU A 312 12.58 -38.44 -66.88
C LEU A 312 13.27 -39.48 -67.79
N PRO A 313 12.51 -40.32 -68.51
CA PRO A 313 13.09 -41.33 -69.39
C PRO A 313 13.83 -40.69 -70.57
N GLU A 314 14.93 -41.33 -71.00
CA GLU A 314 15.62 -40.95 -72.23
C GLU A 314 14.81 -41.42 -73.44
N ILE A 315 14.49 -40.48 -74.34
CA ILE A 315 13.78 -40.75 -75.59
C ILE A 315 14.72 -40.41 -76.74
N SER A 316 15.04 -41.38 -77.59
CA SER A 316 15.93 -41.18 -78.73
C SER A 316 15.42 -40.04 -79.62
N GLY A 317 16.28 -39.06 -79.88
CA GLY A 317 15.95 -37.87 -80.69
C GLY A 317 15.24 -36.73 -79.94
N TYR A 318 14.95 -36.87 -78.65
CA TYR A 318 14.29 -35.83 -77.85
C TYR A 318 15.05 -35.55 -76.54
N GLN A 319 15.00 -34.29 -76.11
CA GLN A 319 15.46 -33.88 -74.79
C GLN A 319 14.25 -33.38 -73.99
N ILE A 320 14.00 -34.00 -72.84
CA ILE A 320 12.85 -33.65 -71.98
C ILE A 320 13.38 -33.06 -70.67
N ALA A 321 12.78 -31.94 -70.26
CA ALA A 321 12.97 -31.33 -68.96
C ALA A 321 11.60 -30.92 -68.40
N GLY A 322 11.46 -30.95 -67.07
CA GLY A 322 10.24 -30.52 -66.39
C GLY A 322 10.58 -29.82 -65.08
N THR A 323 9.80 -28.81 -64.73
CA THR A 323 9.87 -28.12 -63.45
C THR A 323 8.45 -27.86 -62.97
N ASN A 324 8.25 -27.91 -61.65
CA ASN A 324 7.02 -27.52 -61.01
C ASN A 324 7.36 -26.50 -59.93
N ILE A 325 6.85 -25.28 -60.06
CA ILE A 325 7.09 -24.20 -59.11
C ILE A 325 5.73 -23.79 -58.55
N PRO A 326 5.46 -24.02 -57.27
CA PRO A 326 4.19 -23.67 -56.67
C PRO A 326 4.02 -22.14 -56.59
N SER A 327 2.77 -21.67 -56.64
CA SER A 327 2.45 -20.23 -56.57
C SER A 327 2.27 -19.71 -55.12
N LYS A 328 2.09 -20.61 -54.15
CA LYS A 328 1.95 -20.34 -52.69
C LYS A 328 2.71 -21.43 -51.89
N GLU A 329 2.37 -21.65 -50.61
CA GLU A 329 3.00 -22.71 -49.79
C GLU A 329 2.74 -24.12 -50.34
N VAL A 330 1.54 -24.37 -50.88
CA VAL A 330 1.14 -25.68 -51.42
C VAL A 330 0.42 -25.48 -52.76
N GLY A 331 0.72 -26.33 -53.73
CA GLY A 331 0.01 -26.39 -55.00
C GLY A 331 0.88 -26.09 -56.22
N GLY A 332 0.80 -26.99 -57.20
CA GLY A 332 1.34 -26.89 -58.55
C GLY A 332 0.78 -28.05 -59.40
N ASP A 333 0.84 -27.92 -60.71
CA ASP A 333 0.32 -28.95 -61.62
C ASP A 333 1.22 -30.21 -61.60
N TYR A 334 0.63 -31.39 -61.62
CA TYR A 334 1.38 -32.64 -61.69
C TYR A 334 1.86 -32.91 -63.12
N PHE A 335 3.09 -33.40 -63.26
CA PHE A 335 3.55 -33.97 -64.53
C PHE A 335 4.31 -35.28 -64.29
N ASN A 336 4.28 -36.18 -65.29
CA ASN A 336 5.09 -37.38 -65.30
C ASN A 336 5.27 -37.92 -66.73
N CYS A 337 6.32 -38.70 -66.97
CA CYS A 337 6.57 -39.37 -68.23
C CYS A 337 6.92 -40.85 -68.00
N PHE A 338 6.06 -41.74 -68.51
CA PHE A 338 6.20 -43.19 -68.37
C PHE A 338 6.70 -43.82 -69.67
N ASN A 339 7.63 -44.77 -69.56
CA ASN A 339 7.98 -45.66 -70.66
C ASN A 339 6.99 -46.84 -70.69
N LEU A 340 6.24 -46.99 -71.78
CA LEU A 340 5.25 -48.05 -71.95
C LEU A 340 5.81 -49.28 -72.72
N GLY A 341 7.08 -49.24 -73.12
CA GLY A 341 7.72 -50.25 -73.98
C GLY A 341 7.44 -50.03 -75.47
N ASN A 342 8.17 -50.75 -76.34
CA ASN A 342 8.05 -50.67 -77.80
C ASN A 342 8.14 -49.23 -78.36
N GLU A 343 9.08 -48.44 -77.85
CA GLU A 343 9.27 -47.01 -78.21
C GLU A 343 8.03 -46.12 -77.99
N LYS A 344 7.10 -46.53 -77.10
CA LYS A 344 5.94 -45.73 -76.70
C LYS A 344 6.14 -45.12 -75.33
N PHE A 345 5.80 -43.84 -75.21
CA PHE A 345 5.89 -43.08 -73.97
C PHE A 345 4.57 -42.37 -73.68
N ALA A 346 4.21 -42.25 -72.40
CA ALA A 346 3.04 -41.49 -71.96
C ALA A 346 3.49 -40.29 -71.15
N LEU A 347 3.20 -39.08 -71.65
CA LEU A 347 3.33 -37.84 -70.89
C LEU A 347 1.98 -37.53 -70.24
N THR A 348 1.97 -37.42 -68.92
CA THR A 348 0.81 -36.97 -68.15
C THR A 348 1.08 -35.58 -67.61
N ILE A 349 0.14 -34.67 -67.82
CA ILE A 349 0.08 -33.37 -67.16
C ILE A 349 -1.34 -33.25 -66.59
N ALA A 350 -1.46 -32.92 -65.32
CA ALA A 350 -2.74 -32.80 -64.65
C ALA A 350 -2.74 -31.57 -63.72
N ASP A 351 -3.81 -30.79 -63.78
CA ASP A 351 -4.07 -29.78 -62.75
C ASP A 351 -4.48 -30.50 -61.47
N VAL A 352 -3.88 -30.10 -60.35
CA VAL A 352 -4.26 -30.62 -59.04
C VAL A 352 -5.34 -29.70 -58.48
N ALA A 353 -6.58 -30.18 -58.51
CA ALA A 353 -7.71 -29.47 -57.91
C ALA A 353 -7.50 -29.35 -56.39
N GLY A 354 -7.56 -28.12 -55.88
CA GLY A 354 -7.25 -27.79 -54.48
C GLY A 354 -5.94 -27.01 -54.34
N LYS A 355 -5.90 -25.76 -54.82
CA LYS A 355 -4.73 -24.86 -54.78
C LYS A 355 -4.58 -24.23 -53.38
N GLY A 356 -4.37 -25.10 -52.40
CA GLY A 356 -4.28 -24.76 -50.97
C GLY A 356 -5.62 -24.87 -50.27
N ILE A 357 -5.91 -26.06 -49.71
CA ILE A 357 -7.08 -26.39 -48.87
C ILE A 357 -8.46 -26.21 -49.54
#